data_AF-I4BEY0-F1
#
_entry.id   AF-I4BEY0-F1
#
_cell.length_a   1.000
_cell.length_b   1.000
_cell.length_c   1.000
_cell.angle_alpha   90.00
_cell.angle_beta   90.00
_cell.angle_gamma   90.00
#
_symmetry.space_group_name_H-M   'P 1'
#
loop_
_entity.id
_entity.type
_entity.pdbx_description
1 polymer ?
#
loop_
_entity_poly.entity_id
_entity_poly.type
_entity_poly.pdbx_seq_one_letter_code
_entity_poly.pdbx_strand_id
1 'polypeptide(L)'
;MTETPEVGAQVCPVCGAPIDAAHHQRRRRWFRSYPAVVSAVVVLAVLIVATIIAVTMASRPAVQEGLGPADRVALQAWWQSAYPHVTELQSAVDDSRKALQSLNGPVLAAACQRMHDAAAVDVAAHVPAPDPDLTAELNAAAQDAHNAAHECLAVLQHSPNNYDAEFVSNLDQTDRHLTAAVGIVNRNLTEQSGWVAPGRK
;
A
#
# COMPACT_ATOMS: atom_id res chain seq x y z
N MET A 1 9.04 -32.92 -78.73
CA MET A 1 8.89 -34.38 -78.59
C MET A 1 9.29 -34.67 -77.15
N THR A 2 8.31 -34.65 -76.24
CA THR A 2 7.76 -35.84 -75.51
C THR A 2 8.75 -36.29 -74.41
N GLU A 3 8.44 -36.42 -73.12
CA GLU A 3 7.23 -36.44 -72.29
C GLU A 3 7.66 -36.06 -70.85
N THR A 4 6.82 -35.37 -70.10
CA THR A 4 6.92 -35.29 -68.62
C THR A 4 6.43 -36.61 -68.02
N PRO A 5 7.13 -37.25 -67.08
CA PRO A 5 6.50 -38.29 -66.27
C PRO A 5 5.52 -37.59 -65.32
N GLU A 6 4.22 -37.81 -65.52
CA GLU A 6 3.19 -37.47 -64.53
C GLU A 6 3.55 -38.17 -63.22
N VAL A 7 4.03 -37.41 -62.24
CA VAL A 7 4.07 -37.87 -60.85
C VAL A 7 2.62 -37.95 -60.42
N GLY A 8 2.03 -39.15 -60.57
CA GLY A 8 0.66 -39.43 -60.21
C GLY A 8 0.38 -38.93 -58.80
N ALA A 9 -0.52 -37.96 -58.69
CA ALA A 9 -1.05 -37.52 -57.41
C ALA A 9 -1.57 -38.77 -56.70
N GLN A 10 -0.98 -39.10 -55.55
CA GLN A 10 -1.46 -40.23 -54.76
C GLN A 10 -2.76 -39.81 -54.09
N VAL A 11 -3.86 -40.45 -54.51
CA VAL A 11 -5.21 -40.18 -54.03
C VAL A 11 -5.60 -41.25 -53.02
N CYS A 12 -6.25 -40.84 -51.93
CA CYS A 12 -6.71 -41.77 -50.90
C CYS A 12 -7.76 -42.76 -51.48
N PRO A 13 -7.55 -44.09 -51.41
CA PRO A 13 -8.45 -45.07 -52.04
C PRO A 13 -9.82 -45.20 -51.36
N VAL A 14 -10.02 -44.59 -50.19
CA VAL A 14 -11.31 -44.66 -49.45
C VAL A 14 -12.23 -43.48 -49.78
N CYS A 15 -11.67 -42.29 -50.05
CA CYS A 15 -12.46 -41.06 -50.19
C CYS A 15 -12.10 -40.18 -51.39
N GLY A 16 -11.06 -40.53 -52.17
CA GLY A 16 -10.74 -39.80 -53.40
C GLY A 16 -10.06 -38.44 -53.20
N ALA A 17 -9.63 -38.08 -51.98
CA ALA A 17 -8.97 -36.80 -51.72
C ALA A 17 -7.46 -36.81 -52.07
N PRO A 18 -6.91 -35.71 -52.63
CA PRO A 18 -5.48 -35.58 -52.89
C PRO A 18 -4.68 -35.48 -51.59
N ILE A 19 -3.56 -36.21 -51.49
CA ILE A 19 -2.68 -36.17 -50.31
C ILE A 19 -1.64 -35.07 -50.50
N ASP A 20 -1.86 -33.90 -49.91
CA ASP A 20 -0.93 -32.76 -49.99
C ASP A 20 0.26 -32.89 -49.03
N ALA A 21 1.49 -32.88 -49.58
CA ALA A 21 2.75 -32.92 -48.82
C ALA A 21 3.06 -31.64 -47.99
N ALA A 22 2.20 -30.61 -48.06
CA ALA A 22 2.42 -29.30 -47.47
C ALA A 22 2.38 -29.29 -45.92
N HIS A 23 1.77 -30.30 -45.29
CA HIS A 23 1.63 -30.34 -43.83
C HIS A 23 2.95 -30.59 -43.08
N HIS A 24 3.96 -31.21 -43.71
CA HIS A 24 5.22 -31.49 -43.04
C HIS A 24 6.15 -30.27 -42.90
N GLN A 25 6.04 -29.26 -43.77
CA GLN A 25 6.87 -28.05 -43.67
C GLN A 25 6.44 -27.11 -42.53
N ARG A 26 5.13 -27.02 -42.24
CA ARG A 26 4.60 -26.12 -41.20
C ARG A 26 4.96 -26.57 -39.77
N ARG A 27 5.06 -27.89 -39.53
CA ARG A 27 5.46 -28.45 -38.23
C ARG A 27 6.95 -28.25 -37.89
N ARG A 28 7.85 -28.21 -38.89
CA ARG A 28 9.30 -28.04 -38.64
C ARG A 28 9.72 -26.64 -38.19
N ARG A 29 9.00 -25.58 -38.58
CA ARG A 29 9.33 -24.20 -38.15
C ARG A 29 9.00 -23.94 -36.68
N TRP A 30 7.93 -24.54 -36.16
CA TRP A 30 7.43 -24.26 -34.80
C TRP A 30 8.36 -24.79 -33.69
N PHE A 31 9.00 -25.95 -33.88
CA PHE A 31 9.95 -26.50 -32.90
C PHE A 31 11.28 -25.73 -32.81
N ARG A 32 11.60 -24.88 -33.79
CA ARG A 32 12.88 -24.14 -33.83
C ARG A 32 12.82 -22.80 -33.09
N SER A 33 11.63 -22.27 -32.85
CA SER A 33 11.42 -21.01 -32.10
C SER A 33 11.15 -21.22 -30.61
N TYR A 34 10.87 -22.45 -30.17
CA TYR A 34 10.61 -22.79 -28.77
C TYR A 34 11.78 -22.44 -27.81
N PRO A 35 13.07 -22.73 -28.12
CA PRO A 35 14.16 -22.37 -27.22
C PRO A 35 14.37 -20.85 -27.11
N ALA A 36 14.11 -20.10 -28.19
CA ALA A 36 14.27 -18.65 -28.22
C ALA A 36 13.19 -17.92 -27.39
N VAL A 37 11.96 -18.44 -27.37
CA VAL A 37 10.87 -17.88 -26.56
C VAL A 37 11.14 -18.14 -25.07
N VAL A 38 11.61 -19.35 -24.71
CA VAL A 38 11.94 -19.67 -23.31
C VAL A 38 13.08 -18.79 -22.79
N SER A 39 14.14 -18.58 -23.59
CA SER A 39 15.24 -17.69 -23.19
C SER A 39 14.78 -16.25 -22.97
N ALA A 40 13.89 -15.74 -23.81
CA ALA A 40 13.38 -14.37 -23.68
C ALA A 40 12.55 -14.19 -22.39
N VAL A 41 11.73 -15.18 -22.03
CA VAL A 41 10.93 -15.15 -20.80
C VAL A 41 11.81 -15.20 -19.55
N VAL A 42 12.85 -16.03 -19.54
CA VAL A 42 13.78 -16.10 -18.39
C VAL A 42 14.54 -14.80 -18.23
N VAL A 43 15.04 -14.20 -19.32
CA VAL A 43 15.72 -12.89 -19.25
C VAL A 43 14.78 -11.81 -18.73
N LEU A 44 13.54 -11.77 -19.21
CA LEU A 44 12.54 -10.82 -18.73
C LEU A 44 12.25 -11.01 -17.24
N ALA A 45 12.07 -12.25 -16.79
CA ALA A 45 11.84 -12.56 -15.37
C ALA A 45 13.04 -12.15 -14.50
N VAL A 46 14.27 -12.43 -14.94
CA VAL A 46 15.49 -12.02 -14.21
C VAL A 46 15.60 -10.49 -14.15
N LEU A 47 15.26 -9.78 -15.22
CA LEU A 47 15.24 -8.31 -15.23
C LEU A 47 14.20 -7.76 -14.24
N ILE A 48 13.00 -8.34 -14.19
CA ILE A 48 11.95 -7.95 -13.23
C ILE A 48 12.41 -8.21 -11.79
N VAL A 49 13.02 -9.37 -11.51
CA VAL A 49 13.53 -9.67 -10.18
C VAL A 49 14.67 -8.72 -9.80
N ALA A 50 15.58 -8.43 -10.72
CA ALA A 50 16.67 -7.50 -10.49
C ALA A 50 16.18 -6.07 -10.25
N THR A 51 15.14 -5.61 -10.95
CA THR A 51 14.55 -4.29 -10.70
C THR A 51 13.83 -4.23 -9.35
N ILE A 52 13.11 -5.28 -8.94
CA ILE A 52 12.50 -5.36 -7.60
C ILE A 52 13.59 -5.31 -6.51
N ILE A 53 14.69 -6.06 -6.68
CA ILE A 53 15.82 -6.05 -5.74
C ILE A 53 16.50 -4.67 -5.71
N ALA A 54 16.67 -4.02 -6.86
CA ALA A 54 17.25 -2.69 -6.94
C ALA A 54 16.37 -1.63 -6.26
N VAL A 55 15.04 -1.69 -6.47
CA VAL A 55 14.08 -0.81 -5.81
C VAL A 55 14.10 -1.04 -4.30
N THR A 56 14.04 -2.28 -3.83
CA THR A 56 14.08 -2.58 -2.38
C THR A 56 15.41 -2.18 -1.71
N MET A 57 16.54 -2.25 -2.42
CA MET A 57 17.82 -1.75 -1.90
C MET A 57 17.96 -0.23 -1.95
N ALA A 58 17.37 0.43 -2.96
CA ALA A 58 17.29 1.88 -3.04
C ALA A 58 16.30 2.46 -2.02
N SER A 59 15.29 1.68 -1.64
CA SER A 59 14.33 1.97 -0.56
C SER A 59 14.86 1.61 0.82
N ARG A 60 16.16 1.30 0.97
CA ARG A 60 16.76 1.36 2.32
C ARG A 60 16.51 2.77 2.83
N PRO A 61 15.80 2.96 3.95
CA PRO A 61 15.63 4.28 4.50
C PRO A 61 17.03 4.83 4.69
N ALA A 62 17.31 5.97 4.06
CA ALA A 62 18.44 6.78 4.47
C ALA A 62 18.35 6.86 5.99
N VAL A 63 19.45 6.56 6.70
CA VAL A 63 19.49 6.78 8.14
C VAL A 63 19.03 8.22 8.33
N GLN A 64 17.81 8.36 8.83
CA GLN A 64 17.17 9.65 8.93
C GLN A 64 17.98 10.38 10.00
N GLU A 65 18.79 11.34 9.56
CA GLU A 65 19.47 12.22 10.49
C GLU A 65 18.36 12.85 11.34
N GLY A 66 18.31 12.47 12.62
CA GLY A 66 17.28 12.96 13.54
C GLY A 66 17.26 14.48 13.53
N LEU A 67 16.11 15.07 13.88
CA LEU A 67 15.90 16.51 13.81
C LEU A 67 17.07 17.31 14.42
N GLY A 68 17.39 18.46 13.83
CA GLY A 68 18.36 19.39 14.41
C GLY A 68 17.89 19.92 15.78
N PRO A 69 18.78 20.47 16.62
CA PRO A 69 18.41 20.96 17.95
C PRO A 69 17.27 21.99 17.95
N ALA A 70 17.25 22.90 16.96
CA ALA A 70 16.17 23.89 16.82
C ALA A 70 14.83 23.23 16.46
N ASP A 71 14.84 22.27 15.54
CA ASP A 71 13.64 21.55 15.11
C ASP A 71 13.10 20.65 16.22
N ARG A 72 13.95 20.10 17.09
CA ARG A 72 13.51 19.36 18.28
C ARG A 72 12.78 20.24 19.28
N VAL A 73 13.27 21.46 19.53
CA VAL A 73 12.58 22.43 20.40
C VAL A 73 11.24 22.83 19.80
N ALA A 74 11.19 23.06 18.48
CA ALA A 74 9.95 23.32 17.77
C ALA A 74 8.97 22.14 17.86
N LEU A 75 9.46 20.91 17.67
CA LEU A 75 8.67 19.68 17.81
C LEU A 75 8.13 19.53 19.23
N GLN A 76 8.95 19.76 20.26
CA GLN A 76 8.51 19.68 21.66
C GLN A 76 7.39 20.68 21.94
N ALA A 77 7.55 21.93 21.52
CA ALA A 77 6.55 22.98 21.72
C ALA A 77 5.24 22.66 20.96
N TRP A 78 5.36 22.24 19.71
CA TRP A 78 4.22 21.84 18.88
C TRP A 78 3.49 20.61 19.46
N TRP A 79 4.23 19.62 19.97
CA TRP A 79 3.62 18.41 20.55
C TRP A 79 2.80 18.69 21.80
N GLN A 80 3.20 19.68 22.62
CA GLN A 80 2.40 20.06 23.79
C GLN A 80 0.99 20.53 23.42
N SER A 81 0.82 21.19 22.28
CA SER A 81 -0.52 21.57 21.77
C SER A 81 -1.22 20.45 21.01
N ALA A 82 -0.48 19.67 20.20
CA ALA A 82 -1.09 18.66 19.33
C ALA A 82 -1.46 17.36 20.07
N TYR A 83 -0.72 16.99 21.12
CA TYR A 83 -0.88 15.70 21.81
C TYR A 83 -2.31 15.40 22.27
N PRO A 84 -3.04 16.33 22.93
CA PRO A 84 -4.42 16.08 23.33
C PRO A 84 -5.34 15.67 22.16
N HIS A 85 -5.15 16.29 21.00
CA HIS A 85 -5.96 16.03 19.80
C HIS A 85 -5.61 14.68 19.16
N VAL A 86 -4.33 14.31 19.14
CA VAL A 86 -3.89 12.99 18.69
C VAL A 86 -4.44 11.89 19.62
N THR A 87 -4.44 12.12 20.94
CA THR A 87 -5.02 11.17 21.90
C THR A 87 -6.54 11.09 21.83
N GLU A 88 -7.22 12.20 21.55
CA GLU A 88 -8.68 12.20 21.35
C GLU A 88 -9.06 11.36 20.13
N LEU A 89 -8.31 11.51 19.02
CA LEU A 89 -8.53 10.68 17.84
C LEU A 89 -8.34 9.18 18.14
N GLN A 90 -7.26 8.82 18.85
CA GLN A 90 -7.04 7.44 19.30
C GLN A 90 -8.20 6.93 20.18
N SER A 91 -8.66 7.73 21.14
CA SER A 91 -9.76 7.35 22.02
C SER A 91 -11.06 7.14 21.24
N ALA A 92 -11.36 8.00 20.27
CA ALA A 92 -12.56 7.90 19.45
C ALA A 92 -12.54 6.65 18.54
N VAL A 93 -11.37 6.29 18.01
CA VAL A 93 -11.15 5.02 17.28
C VAL A 93 -11.43 3.82 18.18
N ASP A 94 -10.87 3.81 19.39
CA ASP A 94 -11.04 2.71 20.35
C ASP A 94 -12.49 2.59 20.84
N ASP A 95 -13.14 3.71 21.10
CA ASP A 95 -14.55 3.76 21.48
C ASP A 95 -15.45 3.25 20.35
N SER A 96 -15.12 3.57 19.10
CA SER A 96 -15.85 3.07 17.92
C SER A 96 -15.73 1.55 17.82
N ARG A 97 -14.53 0.98 18.03
CA ARG A 97 -14.32 -0.48 18.10
C ARG A 97 -15.14 -1.13 19.21
N LYS A 98 -15.09 -0.58 20.43
CA LYS A 98 -15.82 -1.12 21.59
C LYS A 98 -17.33 -1.04 21.40
N ALA A 99 -17.82 0.07 20.84
CA ALA A 99 -19.23 0.26 20.55
C ALA A 99 -19.74 -0.71 19.49
N LEU A 100 -18.94 -0.96 18.44
CA LEU A 100 -19.23 -1.99 17.44
C LEU A 100 -19.31 -3.38 18.08
N GLN A 101 -18.33 -3.75 18.91
CA GLN A 101 -18.29 -5.06 19.58
C GLN A 101 -19.48 -5.28 20.53
N SER A 102 -19.97 -4.21 21.16
CA SER A 102 -21.13 -4.26 22.05
C SER A 102 -22.48 -4.10 21.34
N LEU A 103 -22.48 -3.96 20.01
CA LEU A 103 -23.68 -3.76 19.18
C LEU A 103 -24.56 -2.60 19.66
N ASN A 104 -23.94 -1.55 20.23
CA ASN A 104 -24.65 -0.41 20.79
C ASN A 104 -24.70 0.74 19.78
N GLY A 105 -25.75 0.75 18.94
CA GLY A 105 -25.91 1.71 17.85
C GLY A 105 -25.80 3.19 18.29
N PRO A 106 -26.50 3.65 19.34
CA PRO A 106 -26.36 5.03 19.81
C PRO A 106 -24.96 5.39 20.29
N VAL A 107 -24.27 4.50 21.00
CA VAL A 107 -22.90 4.73 21.45
C VAL A 107 -21.93 4.72 20.27
N LEU A 108 -22.15 3.83 19.29
CA LEU A 108 -21.36 3.78 18.06
C LEU A 108 -21.52 5.08 17.25
N ALA A 109 -22.75 5.58 17.12
CA ALA A 109 -23.01 6.86 16.43
C ALA A 109 -22.23 8.01 17.07
N ALA A 110 -22.25 8.12 18.40
CA ALA A 110 -21.52 9.14 19.13
C ALA A 110 -20.00 9.00 18.98
N ALA A 111 -19.47 7.77 19.05
CA ALA A 111 -18.05 7.50 18.87
C ALA A 111 -17.58 7.83 17.45
N CYS A 112 -18.34 7.45 16.42
CA CYS A 112 -18.02 7.76 15.03
C CYS A 112 -18.10 9.27 14.74
N GLN A 113 -19.03 10.00 15.36
CA GLN A 113 -19.05 11.47 15.25
C GLN A 113 -17.83 12.11 15.91
N ARG A 114 -17.43 11.66 17.12
CA ARG A 114 -16.19 12.14 17.74
C ARG A 114 -14.97 11.85 16.89
N MET A 115 -14.90 10.66 16.29
CA MET A 115 -13.80 10.26 15.41
C MET A 115 -13.75 11.15 14.16
N HIS A 116 -14.90 11.45 13.56
CA HIS A 116 -15.00 12.41 12.45
C HIS A 116 -14.43 13.78 12.84
N ASP A 117 -14.89 14.34 13.96
CA ASP A 117 -14.53 15.70 14.37
C ASP A 117 -13.04 15.77 14.76
N ALA A 118 -12.54 14.80 15.51
CA ALA A 118 -11.13 14.72 15.88
C ALA A 118 -10.22 14.61 14.64
N ALA A 119 -10.63 13.85 13.63
CA ALA A 119 -9.86 13.66 12.40
C ALA A 119 -9.92 14.89 11.48
N ALA A 120 -11.12 15.37 11.17
CA ALA A 120 -11.36 16.40 10.16
C ALA A 120 -11.07 17.82 10.66
N VAL A 121 -11.15 18.04 11.97
CA VAL A 121 -10.99 19.36 12.59
C VAL A 121 -9.73 19.40 13.42
N ASP A 122 -9.67 18.58 14.47
CA ASP A 122 -8.67 18.79 15.52
C ASP A 122 -7.25 18.42 15.07
N VAL A 123 -7.05 17.21 14.54
CA VAL A 123 -5.74 16.78 14.03
C VAL A 123 -5.36 17.58 12.79
N ALA A 124 -6.31 17.81 11.87
CA ALA A 124 -6.09 18.60 10.66
C ALA A 124 -5.64 20.05 10.95
N ALA A 125 -6.12 20.65 12.05
CA ALA A 125 -5.70 22.00 12.45
C ALA A 125 -4.25 22.07 12.96
N HIS A 126 -3.64 20.94 13.31
CA HIS A 126 -2.30 20.87 13.90
C HIS A 126 -1.23 20.39 12.93
N VAL A 127 -1.57 20.14 11.66
CA VAL A 127 -0.59 19.86 10.60
C VAL A 127 -0.33 21.12 9.74
N PRO A 128 0.89 21.31 9.21
CA PRO A 128 2.04 20.43 9.30
C PRO A 128 2.75 20.48 10.66
N ALA A 129 3.31 19.35 11.06
CA ALA A 129 4.25 19.25 12.17
C ALA A 129 5.68 19.66 11.73
N PRO A 130 6.58 20.00 12.66
CA PRO A 130 7.98 20.30 12.33
C PRO A 130 8.73 19.13 11.67
N ASP A 131 8.34 17.88 11.98
CA ASP A 131 8.84 16.68 11.31
C ASP A 131 7.90 16.33 10.13
N PRO A 132 8.41 16.22 8.89
CA PRO A 132 7.59 15.91 7.72
C PRO A 132 7.02 14.49 7.74
N ASP A 133 7.74 13.51 8.33
CA ASP A 133 7.23 12.14 8.45
C ASP A 133 6.10 12.09 9.48
N LEU A 134 6.24 12.85 10.57
CA LEU A 134 5.14 13.00 11.53
C LEU A 134 3.90 13.61 10.88
N THR A 135 4.10 14.60 9.99
CA THR A 135 3.01 15.18 9.21
C THR A 135 2.34 14.14 8.31
N ALA A 136 3.14 13.30 7.65
CA ALA A 136 2.62 12.24 6.77
C ALA A 136 1.78 11.22 7.55
N GLU A 137 2.29 10.73 8.69
CA GLU A 137 1.58 9.77 9.54
C GLU A 137 0.28 10.37 10.12
N LEU A 138 0.30 11.62 10.58
CA LEU A 138 -0.90 12.27 11.11
C LEU A 138 -1.96 12.54 10.04
N ASN A 139 -1.55 12.93 8.84
CA ASN A 139 -2.47 13.07 7.71
C ASN A 139 -3.09 11.74 7.31
N ALA A 140 -2.29 10.66 7.26
CA ALA A 140 -2.80 9.33 6.95
C ALA A 140 -3.78 8.84 8.02
N ALA A 141 -3.42 8.97 9.31
CA ALA A 141 -4.31 8.65 10.42
C ALA A 141 -5.64 9.40 10.34
N ALA A 142 -5.59 10.73 10.13
CA ALA A 142 -6.78 11.56 10.01
C ALA A 142 -7.65 11.17 8.79
N GLN A 143 -7.03 10.91 7.64
CA GLN A 143 -7.75 10.50 6.43
C GLN A 143 -8.49 9.18 6.64
N ASP A 144 -7.82 8.17 7.19
CA ASP A 144 -8.42 6.85 7.41
C ASP A 144 -9.53 6.92 8.47
N ALA A 145 -9.32 7.69 9.55
CA ALA A 145 -10.33 7.85 10.59
C ALA A 145 -11.56 8.61 10.10
N HIS A 146 -11.35 9.63 9.27
CA HIS A 146 -12.43 10.38 8.64
C HIS A 146 -13.24 9.51 7.68
N ASN A 147 -12.57 8.68 6.87
CA ASN A 147 -13.24 7.69 6.02
C ASN A 147 -14.04 6.68 6.84
N ALA A 148 -13.43 6.10 7.88
CA ALA A 148 -14.11 5.16 8.80
C ALA A 148 -15.36 5.80 9.44
N ALA A 149 -15.28 7.06 9.84
CA ALA A 149 -16.40 7.76 10.46
C ALA A 149 -17.58 7.91 9.47
N HIS A 150 -17.29 8.26 8.21
CA HIS A 150 -18.31 8.35 7.17
C HIS A 150 -18.96 7.00 6.88
N GLU A 151 -18.17 5.92 6.80
CA GLU A 151 -18.68 4.56 6.59
C GLU A 151 -19.62 4.14 7.74
N CYS A 152 -19.17 4.33 8.99
CA CYS A 152 -19.96 4.04 10.18
C CYS A 152 -21.29 4.82 10.21
N LEU A 153 -21.23 6.13 10.02
CA LEU A 153 -22.42 6.99 10.06
C LEU A 153 -23.37 6.70 8.89
N ALA A 154 -22.85 6.34 7.72
CA ALA A 154 -23.66 5.93 6.59
C ALA A 154 -24.43 4.62 6.87
N VAL A 155 -23.78 3.62 7.48
CA VAL A 155 -24.44 2.36 7.88
C VAL A 155 -25.53 2.63 8.91
N LEU A 156 -25.24 3.44 9.94
CA LEU A 156 -26.23 3.81 10.97
C LEU A 156 -27.43 4.59 10.39
N GLN A 157 -27.22 5.31 9.30
CA GLN A 157 -28.27 6.00 8.54
C GLN A 157 -28.96 5.12 7.50
N HIS A 158 -28.72 3.80 7.50
CA HIS A 158 -29.31 2.82 6.59
C HIS A 158 -29.00 3.10 5.11
N SER A 159 -27.80 3.61 4.83
CA SER A 159 -27.30 3.72 3.46
C SER A 159 -27.26 2.34 2.79
N PRO A 160 -27.58 2.23 1.48
CA PRO A 160 -27.50 0.97 0.74
C PRO A 160 -26.05 0.55 0.41
N ASN A 161 -25.05 1.38 0.74
CA ASN A 161 -23.65 1.07 0.49
C ASN A 161 -23.16 -0.03 1.45
N ASN A 162 -22.41 -0.98 0.92
CA ASN A 162 -21.73 -2.00 1.71
C ASN A 162 -20.32 -1.49 2.05
N TYR A 163 -20.00 -1.45 3.35
CA TYR A 163 -18.71 -1.06 3.92
C TYR A 163 -18.18 -2.13 4.89
N ASP A 164 -18.58 -3.39 4.70
CA ASP A 164 -18.47 -4.48 5.69
C ASP A 164 -17.04 -4.71 6.19
N ALA A 165 -16.02 -4.48 5.34
CA ALA A 165 -14.62 -4.68 5.71
C ALA A 165 -13.81 -3.37 5.80
N GLU A 166 -14.28 -2.33 5.10
CA GLU A 166 -13.59 -1.05 4.95
C GLU A 166 -13.50 -0.32 6.28
N PHE A 167 -14.59 -0.32 7.07
CA PHE A 167 -14.62 0.35 8.37
C PHE A 167 -13.52 -0.17 9.31
N VAL A 168 -13.48 -1.49 9.52
CA VAL A 168 -12.52 -2.10 10.44
C VAL A 168 -11.10 -1.96 9.90
N SER A 169 -10.91 -2.10 8.59
CA SER A 169 -9.61 -1.87 7.95
C SER A 169 -9.11 -0.45 8.17
N ASN A 170 -9.96 0.55 8.00
CA ASN A 170 -9.61 1.96 8.20
C ASN A 170 -9.27 2.25 9.66
N LEU A 171 -10.03 1.72 10.63
CA LEU A 171 -9.66 1.84 12.06
C LEU A 171 -8.27 1.25 12.35
N ASP A 172 -7.96 0.10 11.76
CA ASP A 172 -6.66 -0.55 11.92
C ASP A 172 -5.51 0.21 11.26
N GLN A 173 -5.76 0.87 10.12
CA GLN A 173 -4.78 1.77 9.52
C GLN A 173 -4.58 3.02 10.36
N THR A 174 -5.65 3.65 10.84
CA THR A 174 -5.56 4.81 11.75
C THR A 174 -4.68 4.50 12.95
N ASP A 175 -4.91 3.36 13.61
CA ASP A 175 -4.14 2.93 14.79
C ASP A 175 -2.64 2.74 14.48
N ARG A 176 -2.32 2.14 13.32
CA ARG A 176 -0.94 2.00 12.85
C ARG A 176 -0.26 3.34 12.64
N HIS A 177 -0.96 4.27 11.99
CA HIS A 177 -0.44 5.61 11.71
C HIS A 177 -0.28 6.44 13.00
N LEU A 178 -1.23 6.38 13.93
CA LEU A 178 -1.11 7.04 15.24
C LEU A 178 0.06 6.47 16.06
N THR A 179 0.24 5.15 16.06
CA THR A 179 1.38 4.49 16.69
C THR A 179 2.70 4.94 16.07
N ALA A 180 2.78 5.01 14.74
CA ALA A 180 3.96 5.47 14.02
C ALA A 180 4.28 6.94 14.36
N ALA A 181 3.28 7.82 14.35
CA ALA A 181 3.38 9.23 14.70
C ALA A 181 3.96 9.43 16.12
N VAL A 182 3.39 8.76 17.12
CA VAL A 182 3.90 8.80 18.51
C VAL A 182 5.33 8.24 18.58
N GLY A 183 5.63 7.20 17.81
CA GLY A 183 6.98 6.66 17.67
C GLY A 183 7.99 7.69 17.15
N ILE A 184 7.63 8.48 16.13
CA ILE A 184 8.47 9.55 15.58
C ILE A 184 8.75 10.61 16.64
N VAL A 185 7.72 11.06 17.36
CA VAL A 185 7.88 12.05 18.43
C VAL A 185 8.82 11.54 19.52
N ASN A 186 8.58 10.31 20.00
CA ASN A 186 9.38 9.72 21.06
C ASN A 186 10.84 9.59 20.66
N ARG A 187 11.15 9.15 19.44
CA ARG A 187 12.53 9.08 18.94
C ARG A 187 13.21 10.45 18.95
N ASN A 188 12.57 11.45 18.36
CA ASN A 188 13.14 12.80 18.26
C ASN A 188 13.32 13.51 19.62
N LEU A 189 12.41 13.29 20.57
CA LEU A 189 12.47 13.94 21.88
C LEU A 189 13.36 13.19 22.90
N THR A 190 13.49 11.87 22.82
CA THR A 190 14.31 11.08 23.77
C THR A 190 15.80 11.04 23.43
N GLU A 191 16.17 11.20 22.16
CA GLU A 191 17.57 11.27 21.71
C GLU A 191 18.37 12.45 22.32
N GLN A 192 17.71 13.42 22.97
CA GLN A 192 18.40 14.48 23.73
C GLN A 192 19.28 13.94 24.87
N SER A 193 19.00 12.74 25.38
CA SER A 193 19.69 12.17 26.55
C SER A 193 20.98 11.40 26.22
N GLY A 194 21.30 11.20 24.93
CA GLY A 194 22.28 10.20 24.50
C GLY A 194 23.69 10.66 24.13
N TRP A 195 23.96 11.96 23.92
CA TRP A 195 25.29 12.38 23.41
C TRP A 195 25.77 13.74 23.93
N VAL A 196 26.61 13.71 24.97
CA VAL A 196 27.60 14.77 25.24
C VAL A 196 28.97 14.15 24.97
N ALA A 197 29.60 14.50 23.84
CA ALA A 197 30.99 14.16 23.62
C ALA A 197 31.83 15.01 24.60
N PRO A 198 32.62 14.42 25.51
CA PRO A 198 33.60 15.19 26.24
C PRO A 198 34.66 15.69 25.26
N GLY A 199 34.70 17.00 25.05
CA GLY A 199 35.74 17.67 24.26
C GLY A 199 37.11 17.33 24.84
N ARG A 200 38.00 16.80 24.00
CA ARG A 200 39.42 16.66 24.35
C ARG A 200 40.04 18.05 24.41
N LYS A 201 40.56 18.40 25.60
CA LYS A 201 41.49 19.50 25.80
C LYS A 201 42.85 19.15 25.23
#